data_AF-A0A2N5KN43-F1
#
_entry.id   AF-A0A2N5KN43-F1
#
_cell.length_a   1.000
_cell.length_b   1.000
_cell.length_c   1.000
_cell.angle_alpha   90.00
_cell.angle_beta   90.00
_cell.angle_gamma   90.00
#
_symmetry.space_group_name_H-M   'P 1'
#
loop_
_entity.id
_entity.type
_entity.pdbx_description
1 polymer ?
#
loop_
_entity_poly.entity_id
_entity_poly.type
_entity_poly.pdbx_seq_one_letter_code
_entity_poly.pdbx_strand_id
1 'polypeptide(L)'
;MGTRRVALKPHAAKIRRWVDEGRGDEWIAGELNTTPSSVQSFRSRNSIYRRDPVRRGRLSEHAVVLEENERGILLVTDATDSDVFAKEWRHLVGDGSDDVRMVVTQDRIYLEKVR
;
A
#
# COMPACT_ATOMS: atom_id res chain seq x y z
N MET A 1 29.24 18.11 -3.62
CA MET A 1 29.42 17.78 -2.18
C MET A 1 29.38 16.27 -2.03
N GLY A 2 30.46 15.65 -1.55
CA GLY A 2 30.56 14.20 -1.44
C GLY A 2 29.62 13.67 -0.37
N THR A 3 28.64 12.84 -0.75
CA THR A 3 27.70 12.21 0.18
C THR A 3 28.49 11.28 1.10
N ARG A 4 28.57 11.62 2.38
CA ARG A 4 29.15 10.76 3.42
C ARG A 4 28.42 9.42 3.36
N ARG A 5 29.13 8.35 3.01
CA ARG A 5 28.55 7.00 2.92
C ARG A 5 28.27 6.50 4.33
N VAL A 6 27.02 6.65 4.78
CA VAL A 6 26.56 6.06 6.03
C VAL A 6 26.32 4.57 5.82
N ALA A 7 26.85 3.74 6.71
CA ALA A 7 26.60 2.31 6.68
C ALA A 7 25.14 2.05 7.10
N LEU A 8 24.33 1.48 6.21
CA LEU A 8 22.90 1.23 6.50
C LEU A 8 22.65 -0.06 7.28
N LYS A 9 23.61 -1.00 7.28
CA LYS A 9 23.48 -2.32 7.93
C LYS A 9 23.14 -2.24 9.43
N PRO A 10 23.75 -1.36 10.25
CA PRO A 10 23.38 -1.20 11.66
C PRO A 10 21.95 -0.68 11.86
N HIS A 11 21.36 -0.03 10.85
CA HIS A 11 20.04 0.59 10.93
C HIS A 11 18.93 -0.31 10.37
N ALA A 12 19.22 -1.57 10.01
CA ALA A 12 18.28 -2.47 9.34
C ALA A 12 16.94 -2.61 10.09
N ALA A 13 16.99 -2.83 11.41
CA ALA A 13 15.78 -2.93 12.25
C ALA A 13 14.98 -1.62 12.28
N LYS A 14 15.67 -0.48 12.38
CA LYS A 14 15.05 0.86 12.38
C LYS A 14 14.36 1.15 11.05
N ILE A 15 15.04 0.85 9.94
CA ILE A 15 14.50 0.99 8.58
C ILE A 15 13.29 0.09 8.39
N ARG A 16 13.33 -1.16 8.84
CA ARG A 16 12.19 -2.09 8.76
C ARG A 16 10.99 -1.54 9.52
N ARG A 17 11.17 -1.12 10.77
CA ARG A 17 10.10 -0.51 11.58
C ARG A 17 9.49 0.71 10.89
N TRP A 18 10.31 1.62 10.37
CA TRP A 18 9.80 2.80 9.66
C TRP A 18 9.08 2.47 8.36
N VAL A 19 9.53 1.43 7.65
CA VAL A 19 8.84 0.93 6.45
C VAL A 19 7.50 0.30 6.81
N ASP A 20 7.42 -0.43 7.92
CA ASP A 20 6.17 -0.97 8.46
C ASP A 20 5.22 0.16 8.94
N GLU A 21 5.76 1.24 9.50
CA GLU A 21 5.03 2.50 9.80
C GLU A 21 4.67 3.31 8.53
N GLY A 22 5.04 2.80 7.35
CA GLY A 22 4.76 3.38 6.05
C GLY A 22 5.77 4.42 5.54
N ARG A 23 6.76 4.86 6.31
CA ARG A 23 7.67 5.97 5.92
C ARG A 23 8.34 5.73 4.54
N GLY A 24 8.44 6.82 3.76
CA GLY A 24 9.01 6.82 2.41
C GLY A 24 10.54 6.83 2.41
N ASP A 25 11.16 6.46 1.28
CA ASP A 25 12.63 6.39 1.15
C ASP A 25 13.27 7.78 1.28
N GLU A 26 12.58 8.85 0.84
CA GLU A 26 13.02 10.24 0.99
C GLU A 26 13.14 10.67 2.46
N TRP A 27 12.11 10.35 3.26
CA TRP A 27 12.10 10.66 4.68
C TRP A 27 13.18 9.87 5.43
N ILE A 28 13.28 8.56 5.17
CA ILE A 28 14.30 7.70 5.79
C ILE A 28 15.71 8.16 5.41
N ALA A 29 15.91 8.62 4.18
CA ALA A 29 17.19 9.14 3.71
C ALA A 29 17.61 10.41 4.46
N GLY A 30 16.67 11.33 4.71
CA GLY A 30 16.90 12.51 5.55
C GLY A 30 17.32 12.15 6.97
N GLU A 31 16.60 11.23 7.61
CA GLU A 31 16.89 10.77 8.98
C GLU A 31 18.26 10.10 9.14
N LEU A 32 18.73 9.41 8.10
CA LEU A 32 20.00 8.68 8.13
C LEU A 32 21.14 9.41 7.44
N ASN A 33 20.92 10.67 7.02
CA ASN A 33 21.89 11.47 6.26
C ASN A 33 22.49 10.70 5.07
N THR A 34 21.62 10.05 4.29
CA THR A 34 21.96 9.24 3.12
C THR A 34 21.10 9.63 1.92
N THR A 35 21.14 8.86 0.83
CA THR A 35 20.30 9.09 -0.35
C THR A 35 19.09 8.15 -0.41
N PRO A 36 17.95 8.58 -0.99
CA PRO A 36 16.79 7.71 -1.19
C PRO A 36 17.13 6.44 -1.99
N SER A 37 17.98 6.55 -3.02
CA SER A 37 18.44 5.41 -3.81
C SER A 37 19.26 4.40 -2.99
N SER A 38 20.06 4.87 -2.04
CA SER A 38 20.80 4.00 -1.11
C SER A 38 19.85 3.25 -0.18
N VAL A 39 18.84 3.93 0.35
CA VAL A 39 17.79 3.32 1.20
C VAL A 39 16.99 2.29 0.41
N GLN A 40 16.54 2.62 -0.80
CA GLN A 40 15.80 1.72 -1.69
C GLN A 40 16.63 0.47 -2.02
N SER A 41 17.89 0.66 -2.44
CA SER A 41 18.80 -0.43 -2.78
C SER A 41 19.08 -1.32 -1.56
N PHE A 42 19.23 -0.73 -0.38
CA PHE A 42 19.42 -1.46 0.87
C PHE A 42 18.18 -2.27 1.22
N ARG A 43 16.98 -1.67 1.17
CA ARG A 43 15.73 -2.35 1.45
C ARG A 43 15.50 -3.54 0.52
N SER A 44 15.71 -3.36 -0.78
CA SER A 44 15.58 -4.42 -1.80
C SER A 44 16.51 -5.60 -1.49
N ARG A 45 17.78 -5.33 -1.18
CA ARG A 45 18.78 -6.36 -0.84
C ARG A 45 18.55 -7.09 0.49
N ASN A 46 17.74 -6.52 1.39
CA ASN A 46 17.48 -7.08 2.72
C ASN A 46 16.04 -7.53 2.91
N SER A 47 15.30 -7.70 1.81
CA SER A 47 13.89 -8.10 1.80
C SER A 47 13.01 -7.24 2.72
N ILE A 48 13.29 -5.93 2.79
CA ILE A 48 12.51 -4.95 3.56
C ILE A 48 11.49 -4.31 2.62
N TYR A 49 10.45 -5.07 2.35
CA TYR A 49 9.34 -4.62 1.53
C TYR A 49 8.39 -3.77 2.36
N ARG A 50 7.78 -2.78 1.71
CA ARG A 50 6.61 -2.13 2.28
C ARG A 50 5.51 -3.19 2.27
N ARG A 51 4.77 -3.34 3.37
CA ARG A 51 3.52 -4.11 3.36
C ARG A 51 2.50 -3.30 2.54
N ASP A 52 2.50 -3.58 1.24
CA ASP A 52 1.51 -3.32 0.19
C ASP A 52 0.88 -1.90 0.05
N PRO A 53 0.25 -1.57 -1.10
CA PRO A 53 0.77 -0.64 -2.11
C PRO A 53 -0.06 0.66 -2.14
N VAL A 54 -0.54 1.10 -0.99
CA VAL A 54 -1.54 2.16 -0.79
C VAL A 54 -1.02 3.58 -1.15
N ARG A 55 0.18 3.73 -1.72
CA ARG A 55 0.95 4.98 -1.71
C ARG A 55 1.20 5.70 -3.04
N ARG A 56 0.34 5.57 -4.06
CA ARG A 56 0.41 6.48 -5.23
C ARG A 56 -0.92 6.95 -5.83
N GLY A 57 -2.06 6.64 -5.22
CA GLY A 57 -3.37 7.11 -5.68
C GLY A 57 -4.18 7.72 -4.54
N ARG A 58 -5.16 8.56 -4.89
CA ARG A 58 -6.19 9.05 -3.97
C ARG A 58 -6.97 7.82 -3.47
N LEU A 59 -6.81 7.50 -2.21
CA LEU A 59 -7.49 6.37 -1.59
C LEU A 59 -8.96 6.72 -1.39
N SER A 60 -9.83 5.78 -1.75
CA SER A 60 -11.24 5.82 -1.39
C SER A 60 -11.43 4.76 -0.31
N GLU A 61 -11.43 5.19 0.95
CA GLU A 61 -11.71 4.32 2.08
C GLU A 61 -13.21 4.40 2.40
N HIS A 62 -13.81 3.24 2.63
CA HIS A 62 -15.24 3.10 2.84
C HIS A 62 -15.52 2.20 4.02
N ALA A 63 -16.48 2.58 4.85
CA ALA A 63 -16.98 1.69 5.87
C ALA A 63 -17.66 0.49 5.20
N VAL A 64 -17.51 -0.68 5.81
CA VAL A 64 -18.13 -1.92 5.32
C VAL A 64 -18.98 -2.52 6.43
N VAL A 65 -20.21 -2.87 6.08
CA VAL A 65 -21.09 -3.72 6.89
C VAL A 65 -21.02 -5.14 6.32
N LEU A 66 -20.84 -6.11 7.20
CA LEU A 66 -20.87 -7.52 6.84
C LEU A 66 -22.32 -8.01 6.97
N GLU A 67 -22.91 -8.43 5.86
CA GLU A 67 -24.23 -9.05 5.85
C GLU A 67 -24.11 -10.52 5.48
N GLU A 68 -24.61 -11.42 6.32
CA GLU A 68 -24.67 -12.85 6.02
C GLU A 68 -25.97 -13.18 5.28
N ASN A 69 -25.88 -13.97 4.22
CA ASN A 69 -27.03 -14.51 3.49
C ASN A 69 -26.81 -15.99 3.15
N GLU A 70 -27.81 -16.63 2.52
CA GLU A 70 -27.79 -18.05 2.16
C GLU A 70 -26.63 -18.46 1.23
N ARG A 71 -25.98 -17.50 0.56
CA ARG A 71 -24.85 -17.72 -0.35
C ARG A 71 -23.49 -17.36 0.26
N GLY A 72 -23.45 -16.70 1.42
CA GLY A 72 -22.23 -16.30 2.11
C GLY A 72 -22.28 -14.89 2.69
N ILE A 73 -21.10 -14.26 2.82
CA ILE A 73 -20.95 -12.91 3.39
C ILE A 73 -20.91 -11.88 2.26
N LEU A 74 -21.83 -10.93 2.31
CA LEU A 74 -21.85 -9.74 1.47
C LEU A 74 -21.15 -8.59 2.19
N LEU A 75 -20.18 -7.97 1.51
CA LEU A 75 -19.53 -6.73 1.95
C LEU A 75 -20.34 -5.55 1.40
N VAL A 76 -21.17 -4.94 2.24
CA VAL A 76 -21.97 -3.76 1.87
C VAL A 76 -21.19 -2.51 2.23
N THR A 77 -21.00 -1.62 1.27
CA THR A 77 -20.15 -0.44 1.41
C THR A 77 -20.82 0.79 0.81
N ASP A 78 -20.51 1.98 1.36
CA ASP A 78 -20.91 3.28 0.82
C ASP A 78 -20.02 3.74 -0.36
N ALA A 79 -19.18 2.85 -0.89
CA ALA A 79 -18.29 3.15 -2.00
C ALA A 79 -19.00 3.77 -3.21
N THR A 80 -20.26 3.41 -3.47
CA THR A 80 -21.04 3.99 -4.57
C THR A 80 -21.26 5.49 -4.44
N ASP A 81 -21.18 6.04 -3.23
CA ASP A 81 -21.36 7.46 -2.94
C ASP A 81 -20.04 8.25 -3.11
N SER A 82 -18.92 7.56 -3.35
CA SER A 82 -17.63 8.18 -3.62
C SER A 82 -17.50 8.62 -5.07
N ASP A 83 -17.15 9.89 -5.25
CA ASP A 83 -16.68 10.45 -6.51
C ASP A 83 -15.51 9.66 -7.12
N VAL A 84 -14.61 9.13 -6.28
CA VAL A 84 -13.47 8.33 -6.77
C VAL A 84 -13.98 7.01 -7.32
N PHE A 85 -14.87 6.34 -6.58
CA PHE A 85 -15.42 5.07 -7.03
C PHE A 85 -16.22 5.24 -8.31
N ALA A 86 -17.12 6.23 -8.35
CA ALA A 86 -17.96 6.49 -9.51
C ALA A 86 -17.15 6.77 -10.78
N LYS A 87 -16.06 7.55 -10.68
CA LYS A 87 -15.24 7.95 -11.83
C LYS A 87 -14.19 6.91 -12.21
N GLU A 88 -13.55 6.27 -11.23
CA GLU A 88 -12.33 5.49 -11.47
C GLU A 88 -12.49 3.98 -11.26
N TRP A 89 -13.56 3.52 -10.62
CA TRP A 89 -13.72 2.11 -10.23
C TRP A 89 -15.02 1.47 -10.73
N ARG A 90 -16.14 2.20 -10.80
CA ARG A 90 -17.47 1.64 -11.15
C ARG A 90 -17.45 0.81 -12.44
N HIS A 91 -16.66 1.24 -13.43
CA HIS A 91 -16.53 0.54 -14.71
C HIS A 91 -15.68 -0.73 -14.64
N LEU A 92 -14.85 -0.90 -13.61
CA LEU A 92 -13.96 -2.05 -13.43
C LEU A 92 -14.62 -3.17 -12.61
N VAL A 93 -15.55 -2.84 -11.72
CA VAL A 93 -16.22 -3.83 -10.86
C VAL A 93 -17.49 -4.42 -11.51
N GLY A 94 -17.88 -3.92 -12.69
CA GLY A 94 -19.01 -4.42 -13.48
C GLY A 94 -18.64 -5.58 -14.41
N ASP A 95 -19.59 -6.47 -14.67
CA ASP A 95 -19.54 -7.57 -15.67
C ASP A 95 -18.27 -8.43 -15.69
N GLY A 96 -17.85 -8.89 -14.50
CA GLY A 96 -16.85 -9.97 -14.40
C GLY A 96 -15.47 -9.60 -14.97
N SER A 97 -15.08 -8.33 -14.89
CA SER A 97 -13.76 -7.93 -15.36
C SER A 97 -12.63 -8.60 -14.56
N ASP A 98 -11.62 -9.11 -15.28
CA ASP A 98 -10.35 -9.57 -14.69
C ASP A 98 -9.43 -8.38 -14.33
N ASP A 99 -9.94 -7.15 -14.45
CA ASP A 99 -9.19 -5.91 -14.25
C ASP A 99 -9.13 -5.50 -12.76
N VAL A 100 -9.77 -6.27 -11.87
CA VAL A 100 -9.76 -6.02 -10.42
C VAL A 100 -9.40 -7.29 -9.65
N ARG A 101 -8.45 -7.16 -8.71
CA ARG A 101 -8.11 -8.19 -7.74
C ARG A 101 -8.53 -7.78 -6.34
N MET A 102 -9.14 -8.71 -5.62
CA MET A 102 -9.35 -8.59 -4.17
C MET A 102 -8.14 -9.12 -3.41
N VAL A 103 -7.63 -8.32 -2.48
CA VAL A 103 -6.53 -8.68 -1.58
C VAL A 103 -7.04 -8.68 -0.14
N VAL A 104 -6.80 -9.79 0.56
CA VAL A 104 -7.13 -9.95 1.98
C VAL A 104 -5.82 -10.02 2.75
N THR A 105 -5.63 -9.08 3.69
CA THR A 105 -4.51 -9.05 4.62
C THR A 105 -4.99 -9.37 6.03
N GLN A 106 -4.07 -9.38 7.00
CA GLN A 106 -4.42 -9.58 8.41
C GLN A 106 -5.32 -8.45 8.96
N ASP A 107 -5.22 -7.25 8.39
CA ASP A 107 -5.82 -6.02 8.91
C ASP A 107 -6.86 -5.38 7.97
N ARG A 108 -6.90 -5.75 6.68
CA ARG A 108 -7.71 -5.08 5.66
C ARG A 108 -8.17 -6.04 4.56
N ILE A 109 -9.28 -5.65 3.93
CA ILE A 109 -9.68 -6.15 2.60
C ILE A 109 -9.64 -4.94 1.67
N TYR A 110 -8.97 -5.04 0.53
CA TYR A 110 -8.96 -3.97 -0.46
C TYR A 110 -8.96 -4.51 -1.89
N LEU A 111 -9.33 -3.63 -2.82
CA LEU A 111 -9.35 -3.91 -4.25
C LEU A 111 -8.17 -3.19 -4.92
N GLU A 112 -7.51 -3.86 -5.85
CA GLU A 112 -6.46 -3.29 -6.70
C GLU A 112 -6.77 -3.52 -8.18
N LYS A 113 -6.33 -2.60 -9.05
CA LYS A 113 -6.45 -2.76 -10.51
C LYS A 113 -5.39 -3.72 -11.00
N VAL A 114 -5.79 -4.73 -11.78
CA VAL A 114 -4.88 -5.61 -12.50
C VAL A 114 -4.41 -4.83 -13.76
N ARG A 115 -3.10 -4.75 -13.97
CA ARG A 115 -2.48 -3.89 -14.98
C ARG A 115 -2.74 -4.32 -16.41
#